data_AF-A0A4Q4NXJ5-F1
#
_entry.id   AF-A0A4Q4NXJ5-F1
#
_cell.length_a   1.000
_cell.length_b   1.000
_cell.length_c   1.000
_cell.angle_alpha   90.00
_cell.angle_beta   90.00
_cell.angle_gamma   90.00
#
_symmetry.space_group_name_H-M   'P 1'
#
loop_
_entity.id
_entity.type
_entity.pdbx_description
1 polymer ?
#
loop_
_entity_poly.entity_id
_entity_poly.type
_entity_poly.pdbx_seq_one_letter_code
_entity_poly.pdbx_strand_id
1 'polypeptide(L)'
;MRRGPLAGTEDPRLIRGKRLRKTEPLPLRYQSTDREDLYYHEAQTSSLSWGADEWFWTELCLVDTYFGSEEKHKTYFTGCQEGDGFDPPVGGRFRMTTPRFDPREYFLLKLRFRTEQAVTEYSALIETFNSRMDEYARTIRRVFEDDNKRTNTRTISDVIETAQLFIDGISGITDAWDTFSRTELVIFTTYLPERSTWPTYINIIIRNVAELDRLRKLLLIRRDHFKFKLDSLHTVSSLSQTYTGNLQAETAVNQGNDLKILTKMTVYVAFPLLFTTALFSMDFVRPKYPWAVFFGVSADIVGELYDCFAAELKESVDEV
;
A
#
# COMPACT_ATOMS: atom_id res chain seq x y z
N MET A 1 -2.00 -19.86 -1.74
CA MET A 1 -3.16 -18.96 -1.90
C MET A 1 -4.44 -19.72 -1.58
N ARG A 2 -5.34 -19.16 -0.77
CA ARG A 2 -6.61 -19.83 -0.40
C ARG A 2 -7.77 -18.87 -0.17
N ARG A 3 -9.00 -19.40 -0.23
CA ARG A 3 -10.22 -18.67 0.12
C ARG A 3 -10.25 -18.37 1.62
N GLY A 4 -10.63 -17.16 2.00
CA GLY A 4 -10.77 -16.74 3.39
C GLY A 4 -11.92 -17.44 4.11
N PRO A 5 -11.99 -17.31 5.45
CA PRO A 5 -13.17 -17.73 6.19
C PRO A 5 -14.40 -17.01 5.65
N LEU A 6 -15.52 -17.73 5.53
CA LEU A 6 -16.79 -17.14 5.13
C LEU A 6 -17.17 -16.04 6.12
N ALA A 7 -17.71 -14.92 5.63
CA ALA A 7 -18.17 -13.84 6.48
C ALA A 7 -19.13 -14.39 7.57
N GLY A 8 -18.79 -14.18 8.84
CA GLY A 8 -19.57 -14.66 9.98
C GLY A 8 -19.15 -16.02 10.57
N THR A 9 -18.10 -16.66 10.06
CA THR A 9 -17.52 -17.88 10.66
C THR A 9 -16.26 -17.56 11.50
N GLU A 10 -16.11 -18.23 12.65
CA GLU A 10 -14.86 -18.15 13.42
C GLU A 10 -13.70 -18.68 12.59
N ASP A 11 -12.62 -17.89 12.48
CA ASP A 11 -11.41 -18.30 11.78
C ASP A 11 -10.71 -19.42 12.59
N PRO A 12 -10.66 -20.67 12.09
CA PRO A 12 -10.13 -21.80 12.84
C PRO A 12 -8.62 -21.68 13.14
N ARG A 13 -7.96 -20.68 12.55
CA ARG A 13 -6.55 -20.33 12.78
C ARG A 13 -6.35 -19.39 13.98
N LEU A 14 -7.42 -18.92 14.61
CA LEU A 14 -7.34 -18.11 15.83
C LEU A 14 -7.11 -19.01 17.05
N ILE A 15 -5.95 -18.86 17.68
CA ILE A 15 -5.62 -19.53 18.94
C ILE A 15 -5.63 -18.46 20.03
N ARG A 16 -6.57 -18.55 20.98
CA ARG A 16 -6.75 -17.57 22.07
C ARG A 16 -6.91 -16.13 21.58
N GLY A 17 -7.66 -15.93 20.49
CA GLY A 17 -7.93 -14.61 19.91
C GLY A 17 -6.76 -14.00 19.12
N LYS A 18 -5.65 -14.71 18.96
CA LYS A 18 -4.52 -14.29 18.11
C LYS A 18 -4.33 -15.28 16.97
N ARG A 19 -4.03 -14.78 15.77
CA ARG A 19 -3.57 -15.63 14.67
C ARG A 19 -2.14 -16.07 14.97
N LEU A 20 -1.84 -17.34 14.71
CA LEU A 20 -0.47 -17.86 14.83
C LEU A 20 0.49 -17.17 13.84
N ARG A 21 -0.03 -16.72 12.69
CA ARG A 21 0.73 -16.19 11.56
C ARG A 21 0.07 -15.00 10.89
N LYS A 22 0.88 -14.23 10.17
CA LYS A 22 0.37 -13.17 9.30
C LYS A 22 -0.45 -13.78 8.17
N THR A 23 -1.58 -13.15 7.89
CA THR A 23 -2.51 -13.56 6.83
C THR A 23 -3.15 -12.30 6.32
N GLU A 24 -2.90 -12.03 5.05
CA GLU A 24 -3.31 -10.80 4.40
C GLU A 24 -4.13 -11.13 3.15
N PRO A 25 -5.15 -10.31 2.83
CA PRO A 25 -5.91 -10.47 1.61
C PRO A 25 -5.00 -10.18 0.41
N LEU A 26 -5.16 -10.96 -0.65
CA LEU A 26 -4.56 -10.63 -1.93
C LEU A 26 -5.32 -9.42 -2.53
N PRO A 27 -4.62 -8.35 -2.93
CA PRO A 27 -5.26 -7.18 -3.52
C PRO A 27 -6.08 -7.47 -4.79
N LEU A 28 -6.79 -6.44 -5.24
CA LEU A 28 -7.52 -6.40 -6.51
C LEU A 28 -8.73 -7.34 -6.60
N ARG A 29 -9.28 -7.80 -5.46
CA ARG A 29 -10.49 -8.65 -5.45
C ARG A 29 -11.63 -8.02 -6.27
N TYR A 30 -12.01 -6.79 -5.99
CA TYR A 30 -13.17 -6.14 -6.63
C TYR A 30 -12.93 -5.82 -8.11
N GLN A 31 -11.66 -5.66 -8.48
CA GLN A 31 -11.19 -5.37 -9.83
C GLN A 31 -10.94 -6.65 -10.65
N SER A 32 -10.97 -7.81 -10.00
CA SER A 32 -10.76 -9.10 -10.64
C SER A 32 -12.06 -9.73 -11.16
N THR A 33 -11.95 -10.56 -12.20
CA THR A 33 -13.06 -11.36 -12.73
C THR A 33 -13.47 -12.45 -11.74
N ASP A 34 -12.50 -13.04 -11.03
CA ASP A 34 -12.73 -14.12 -10.07
C ASP A 34 -13.55 -13.65 -8.84
N ARG A 35 -13.33 -12.39 -8.41
CA ARG A 35 -13.93 -11.77 -7.20
C ARG A 35 -13.79 -12.60 -5.92
N GLU A 36 -12.86 -13.55 -5.92
CA GLU A 36 -12.63 -14.48 -4.85
C GLU A 36 -11.89 -13.81 -3.69
N ASP A 37 -12.27 -14.20 -2.48
CA ASP A 37 -11.60 -13.81 -1.25
C ASP A 37 -10.30 -14.59 -1.09
N LEU A 38 -9.28 -14.25 -1.87
CA LEU A 38 -7.98 -14.92 -1.85
C LEU A 38 -7.04 -14.28 -0.84
N TYR A 39 -6.28 -15.12 -0.14
CA TYR A 39 -5.31 -14.74 0.88
C TYR A 39 -3.94 -15.35 0.61
N TYR A 40 -2.91 -14.65 1.06
CA TYR A 40 -1.57 -15.19 1.23
C TYR A 40 -1.22 -15.29 2.71
N HIS A 41 -0.40 -16.29 3.04
CA HIS A 41 -0.08 -16.66 4.41
C HIS A 41 1.43 -16.70 4.58
N GLU A 42 1.87 -16.28 5.76
CA GLU A 42 3.23 -16.52 6.21
C GLU A 42 3.42 -18.02 6.47
N ALA A 43 4.46 -18.59 5.87
CA ALA A 43 4.90 -19.96 6.08
C ALA A 43 6.31 -19.96 6.68
N GLN A 44 6.53 -20.77 7.72
CA GLN A 44 7.84 -20.88 8.36
C GLN A 44 8.27 -22.34 8.43
N THR A 45 9.48 -22.59 7.97
CA THR A 45 10.16 -23.89 8.12
C THR A 45 11.49 -23.65 8.80
N SER A 46 11.75 -24.39 9.87
CA SER A 46 13.03 -24.37 10.58
C SER A 46 13.54 -25.80 10.71
N SER A 47 14.83 -25.99 10.44
CA SER A 47 15.46 -27.30 10.42
C SER A 47 16.83 -27.17 11.08
N LEU A 48 17.13 -28.10 11.97
CA LEU A 48 18.41 -28.21 12.66
C LEU A 48 18.86 -29.68 12.58
N SER A 49 20.03 -29.89 11.99
CA SER A 49 20.71 -31.19 11.96
C SER A 49 21.95 -31.11 12.84
N TRP A 50 22.13 -32.05 13.76
CA TRP A 50 23.33 -32.13 14.61
C TRP A 50 23.68 -33.57 14.94
N GLY A 51 24.94 -33.88 15.23
CA GLY A 51 25.39 -35.24 15.51
C GLY A 51 26.88 -35.33 15.78
N ALA A 52 27.32 -36.49 16.25
CA ALA A 52 28.74 -36.79 16.44
C ALA A 52 29.40 -37.20 15.12
N ASP A 53 28.68 -37.94 14.27
CA ASP A 53 29.12 -38.44 12.97
C ASP A 53 27.92 -38.75 12.05
N GLU A 54 28.20 -39.30 10.87
CA GLU A 54 27.18 -39.68 9.88
C GLU A 54 26.28 -40.86 10.31
N TRP A 55 26.63 -41.59 11.37
CA TRP A 55 25.84 -42.72 11.89
C TRP A 55 25.00 -42.34 13.10
N PHE A 56 25.42 -41.32 13.85
CA PHE A 56 24.77 -40.85 15.05
C PHE A 56 24.50 -39.34 15.00
N TRP A 57 23.35 -39.01 14.42
CA TRP A 57 22.87 -37.64 14.27
C TRP A 57 21.36 -37.56 14.47
N THR A 58 20.86 -36.34 14.61
CA THR A 58 19.47 -36.02 14.87
C THR A 58 19.02 -34.85 13.99
N GLU A 59 17.79 -34.95 13.50
CA GLU A 59 17.06 -33.89 12.81
C GLU A 59 15.93 -33.38 13.70
N LEU A 60 15.90 -32.07 13.92
CA LEU A 60 14.71 -31.37 14.39
C LEU A 60 14.18 -30.50 13.26
N CYS A 61 12.95 -30.77 12.81
CA CYS A 61 12.30 -29.96 11.81
C CYS A 61 10.93 -29.50 12.28
N LEU A 62 10.76 -28.18 12.29
CA LEU A 62 9.52 -27.50 12.63
C LEU A 62 8.97 -26.93 11.34
N VAL A 63 7.89 -27.53 10.85
CA VAL A 63 7.22 -27.15 9.62
C VAL A 63 5.82 -26.69 9.97
N ASP A 64 5.49 -25.46 9.60
CA ASP A 64 4.13 -24.96 9.72
C ASP A 64 3.42 -25.06 8.37
N THR A 65 2.53 -26.05 8.25
CA THR A 65 1.67 -26.26 7.07
C THR A 65 0.19 -26.10 7.41
N TYR A 66 -0.15 -25.58 8.60
CA TYR A 66 -1.54 -25.37 9.00
C TYR A 66 -2.06 -24.02 8.48
N PHE A 67 -2.58 -24.02 7.26
CA PHE A 67 -3.23 -22.85 6.64
C PHE A 67 -4.76 -22.86 6.77
N GLY A 68 -5.32 -23.74 7.61
CA GLY A 68 -6.76 -23.90 7.80
C GLY A 68 -7.46 -24.73 6.70
N SER A 69 -6.77 -25.70 6.08
CA SER A 69 -7.45 -26.69 5.20
C SER A 69 -8.31 -27.64 6.00
N GLU A 70 -7.90 -27.86 7.24
CA GLU A 70 -8.51 -28.77 8.19
C GLU A 70 -9.45 -27.95 9.07
N GLU A 71 -10.63 -28.53 9.30
CA GLU A 71 -11.75 -27.87 9.97
C GLU A 71 -11.36 -27.32 11.36
N LYS A 72 -10.43 -28.00 12.06
CA LYS A 72 -9.90 -27.59 13.37
C LYS A 72 -8.41 -27.94 13.49
N HIS A 73 -7.65 -27.15 14.25
CA HIS A 73 -6.26 -27.49 14.63
C HIS A 73 -6.16 -28.90 15.25
N LYS A 74 -7.14 -29.31 16.06
CA LYS A 74 -7.17 -30.63 16.71
C LYS A 74 -7.28 -31.81 15.73
N THR A 75 -7.85 -31.59 14.55
CA THR A 75 -8.02 -32.64 13.54
C THR A 75 -6.83 -32.74 12.59
N TYR A 76 -5.91 -31.77 12.64
CA TYR A 76 -4.76 -31.66 11.74
C TYR A 76 -3.86 -32.90 11.72
N PHE A 77 -3.71 -33.58 12.86
CA PHE A 77 -2.92 -34.81 12.98
C PHE A 77 -3.77 -36.08 13.13
N THR A 78 -5.10 -36.00 12.96
CA THR A 78 -5.97 -37.18 13.11
C THR A 78 -5.66 -38.19 12.01
N GLY A 79 -5.31 -39.42 12.39
CA GLY A 79 -4.92 -40.48 11.45
C GLY A 79 -3.42 -40.57 11.14
N CYS A 80 -2.59 -39.72 11.77
CA CYS A 80 -1.14 -39.81 11.69
C CYS A 80 -0.60 -40.41 13.00
N GLN A 81 -0.36 -41.73 13.03
CA GLN A 81 0.29 -42.37 14.18
C GLN A 81 1.74 -41.86 14.31
N GLU A 82 2.15 -41.54 15.54
CA GLU A 82 3.52 -41.11 15.83
C GLU A 82 4.53 -42.16 15.33
N GLY A 83 5.49 -41.73 14.51
CA GLY A 83 6.53 -42.61 13.95
C GLY A 83 6.17 -43.40 12.69
N ASP A 84 4.89 -43.53 12.33
CA ASP A 84 4.43 -44.17 11.08
C ASP A 84 4.26 -43.18 9.91
N GLY A 85 4.63 -41.92 10.15
CA GLY A 85 4.35 -40.80 9.28
C GLY A 85 5.27 -40.63 8.08
N PHE A 86 4.89 -39.65 7.26
CA PHE A 86 5.74 -39.13 6.21
C PHE A 86 6.83 -38.23 6.78
N ASP A 87 7.99 -38.21 6.13
CA ASP A 87 9.15 -37.38 6.44
C ASP A 87 8.78 -35.89 6.26
N PRO A 88 8.64 -35.11 7.35
CA PRO A 88 8.23 -33.71 7.25
C PRO A 88 9.29 -32.83 6.56
N PRO A 89 10.60 -32.91 6.87
CA PRO A 89 11.63 -32.12 6.18
C PRO A 89 11.57 -32.11 4.64
N VAL A 90 11.19 -33.22 4.03
CA VAL A 90 11.05 -33.37 2.56
C VAL A 90 9.62 -33.17 2.04
N GLY A 91 8.77 -32.50 2.83
CA GLY A 91 7.38 -32.18 2.46
C GLY A 91 6.47 -33.39 2.39
N GLY A 92 6.80 -34.45 3.13
CA GLY A 92 6.00 -35.67 3.20
C GLY A 92 6.13 -36.61 2.00
N ARG A 93 7.16 -36.44 1.15
CA ARG A 93 7.33 -37.28 -0.06
C ARG A 93 7.92 -38.66 0.21
N PHE A 94 8.55 -38.85 1.36
CA PHE A 94 9.11 -40.12 1.80
C PHE A 94 8.48 -40.54 3.12
N ARG A 95 8.60 -41.81 3.48
CA ARG A 95 8.23 -42.30 4.81
C ARG A 95 9.41 -42.16 5.76
N MET A 96 9.16 -41.90 7.03
CA MET A 96 10.20 -41.91 8.07
C MET A 96 10.85 -43.29 8.23
N THR A 97 10.16 -44.37 7.81
CA THR A 97 10.69 -45.73 7.77
C THR A 97 11.79 -45.94 6.73
N THR A 98 12.02 -44.99 5.82
CA THR A 98 13.13 -45.03 4.87
C THR A 98 14.33 -44.33 5.50
N PRO A 99 15.33 -45.08 6.04
CA PRO A 99 16.44 -44.48 6.76
C PRO A 99 17.28 -43.60 5.84
N ARG A 100 17.76 -42.50 6.40
CA ARG A 100 18.74 -41.60 5.78
C ARG A 100 19.99 -41.68 6.61
N PHE A 101 21.08 -42.17 6.03
CA PHE A 101 22.32 -42.37 6.75
C PHE A 101 23.15 -41.10 6.70
N ASP A 102 23.50 -40.59 5.52
CA ASP A 102 24.34 -39.39 5.44
C ASP A 102 23.52 -38.09 5.69
N PRO A 103 23.83 -37.32 6.75
CA PRO A 103 23.13 -36.08 7.08
C PRO A 103 23.36 -34.96 6.06
N ARG A 104 24.51 -34.95 5.36
CA ARG A 104 24.84 -33.95 4.34
C ARG A 104 24.03 -34.19 3.08
N GLU A 105 23.95 -35.44 2.62
CA GLU A 105 23.08 -35.81 1.49
C GLU A 105 21.61 -35.54 1.83
N TYR A 106 21.19 -35.84 3.05
CA TYR A 106 19.83 -35.55 3.50
C TYR A 106 19.55 -34.05 3.55
N PHE A 107 20.50 -33.22 3.98
CA PHE A 107 20.37 -31.76 3.93
C PHE A 107 20.12 -31.23 2.52
N LEU A 108 20.89 -31.70 1.54
CA LEU A 108 20.69 -31.33 0.13
C LEU A 108 19.34 -31.82 -0.40
N LEU A 109 18.89 -33.00 0.03
CA LEU A 109 17.57 -33.52 -0.31
C LEU A 109 16.43 -32.65 0.26
N LYS A 110 16.56 -32.19 1.51
CA LYS A 110 15.62 -31.24 2.13
C LYS A 110 15.54 -29.96 1.32
N LEU A 111 16.68 -29.33 1.03
CA LEU A 111 16.74 -28.10 0.25
C LEU A 111 16.10 -28.25 -1.15
N ARG A 112 16.34 -29.38 -1.82
CA ARG A 112 15.70 -29.70 -3.10
C ARG A 112 14.17 -29.62 -3.00
N PHE A 113 13.56 -30.33 -2.07
CA PHE A 113 12.09 -30.35 -1.99
C PHE A 113 11.51 -29.04 -1.48
N ARG A 114 12.19 -28.34 -0.58
CA ARG A 114 11.73 -27.05 -0.06
C ARG A 114 11.84 -25.93 -1.09
N THR A 115 12.88 -25.93 -1.91
CA THR A 115 12.96 -25.01 -3.05
C THR A 115 11.91 -25.33 -4.12
N GLU A 116 11.62 -26.61 -4.38
CA GLU A 116 10.54 -27.03 -5.30
C GLU A 116 9.16 -26.61 -4.79
N GLN A 117 8.91 -26.77 -3.50
CA GLN A 117 7.69 -26.31 -2.84
C GLN A 117 7.56 -24.78 -2.94
N ALA A 118 8.64 -24.04 -2.64
CA ALA A 118 8.64 -22.58 -2.76
C ALA A 118 8.31 -22.13 -4.18
N VAL A 119 8.93 -22.73 -5.22
CA VAL A 119 8.59 -22.44 -6.62
C VAL A 119 7.11 -22.67 -6.89
N THR A 120 6.57 -23.82 -6.49
CA THR A 120 5.17 -24.17 -6.75
C THR A 120 4.22 -23.15 -6.11
N GLU A 121 4.46 -22.79 -4.86
CA GLU A 121 3.61 -21.87 -4.09
C GLU A 121 3.73 -20.43 -4.59
N TYR A 122 4.95 -19.95 -4.86
CA TYR A 122 5.18 -18.62 -5.41
C TYR A 122 4.65 -18.49 -6.84
N SER A 123 4.80 -19.51 -7.70
CA SER A 123 4.22 -19.50 -9.05
C SER A 123 2.71 -19.32 -8.98
N ALA A 124 2.01 -20.17 -8.21
CA ALA A 124 0.56 -20.07 -8.07
C ALA A 124 0.13 -18.69 -7.51
N LEU A 125 0.87 -18.18 -6.52
CA LEU A 125 0.61 -16.87 -5.92
C LEU A 125 0.78 -15.72 -6.92
N ILE A 126 1.92 -15.70 -7.61
CA ILE A 126 2.32 -14.62 -8.52
C ILE A 126 1.52 -14.64 -9.81
N GLU A 127 1.22 -15.82 -10.37
CA GLU A 127 0.39 -15.94 -11.57
C GLU A 127 -1.02 -15.42 -11.32
N THR A 128 -1.61 -15.78 -10.17
CA THR A 128 -2.93 -15.28 -9.80
C THR A 128 -2.91 -13.77 -9.56
N PHE A 129 -1.92 -13.28 -8.81
CA PHE A 129 -1.79 -11.84 -8.59
C PHE A 129 -1.54 -11.07 -9.88
N ASN A 130 -0.71 -11.61 -10.78
CA ASN A 130 -0.43 -11.04 -12.09
C ASN A 130 -1.69 -10.97 -12.97
N SER A 131 -2.53 -12.01 -12.95
CA SER A 131 -3.81 -12.01 -13.66
C SER A 131 -4.72 -10.86 -13.18
N ARG A 132 -4.84 -10.68 -11.86
CA ARG A 132 -5.61 -9.57 -11.30
C ARG A 132 -5.00 -8.20 -11.63
N MET A 133 -3.68 -8.09 -11.61
CA MET A 133 -2.96 -6.89 -12.04
C MET A 133 -3.23 -6.56 -13.51
N ASP A 134 -3.27 -7.55 -14.40
CA ASP A 134 -3.57 -7.36 -15.82
C ASP A 134 -5.01 -6.89 -16.07
N GLU A 135 -5.96 -7.39 -15.28
CA GLU A 135 -7.35 -6.92 -15.29
C GLU A 135 -7.46 -5.46 -14.83
N TYR A 136 -6.84 -5.14 -13.70
CA TYR A 136 -6.88 -3.78 -13.17
C TYR A 136 -6.13 -2.79 -14.06
N ALA A 137 -5.00 -3.19 -14.65
CA ALA A 137 -4.23 -2.38 -15.58
C ALA A 137 -5.06 -1.94 -16.79
N ARG A 138 -5.95 -2.81 -17.31
CA ARG A 138 -6.87 -2.46 -18.40
C ARG A 138 -7.88 -1.39 -18.00
N THR A 139 -8.38 -1.46 -16.77
CA THR A 139 -9.32 -0.48 -16.22
C THR A 139 -8.64 0.87 -16.00
N ILE A 140 -7.51 0.87 -15.30
CA ILE A 140 -6.84 2.12 -14.90
C ILE A 140 -6.14 2.84 -16.05
N ARG A 141 -5.87 2.16 -17.17
CA ARG A 141 -5.31 2.79 -18.38
C ARG A 141 -6.16 3.96 -18.87
N ARG A 142 -7.48 3.90 -18.67
CA ARG A 142 -8.43 4.95 -19.10
C ARG A 142 -8.60 6.08 -18.08
N VAL A 143 -8.08 5.90 -16.86
CA VAL A 143 -8.20 6.87 -15.77
C VAL A 143 -7.10 7.92 -15.95
N PHE A 144 -7.50 9.15 -16.24
CA PHE A 144 -6.57 10.28 -16.37
C PHE A 144 -6.37 10.99 -15.02
N GLU A 145 -7.47 11.30 -14.34
CA GLU A 145 -7.51 11.90 -13.01
C GLU A 145 -8.15 10.90 -12.04
N ASP A 146 -7.65 10.86 -10.80
CA ASP A 146 -8.21 9.99 -9.76
C ASP A 146 -9.53 10.57 -9.21
N ASP A 147 -10.32 9.73 -8.55
CA ASP A 147 -11.52 10.20 -7.87
C ASP A 147 -11.17 11.04 -6.62
N ASN A 148 -12.16 11.81 -6.13
CA ASN A 148 -11.98 12.64 -4.92
C ASN A 148 -11.59 11.83 -3.67
N LYS A 149 -11.80 10.50 -3.68
CA LYS A 149 -11.45 9.60 -2.57
C LYS A 149 -10.04 9.00 -2.72
N ARG A 150 -9.35 9.29 -3.83
CA ARG A 150 -8.05 8.72 -4.22
C ARG A 150 -8.08 7.19 -4.24
N THR A 151 -9.17 6.61 -4.71
CA THR A 151 -9.40 5.16 -4.69
C THR A 151 -8.36 4.44 -5.54
N ASN A 152 -8.03 4.97 -6.72
CA ASN A 152 -7.06 4.32 -7.59
C ASN A 152 -5.64 4.44 -7.03
N THR A 153 -5.28 5.61 -6.49
CA THR A 153 -4.00 5.85 -5.80
C THR A 153 -3.80 4.82 -4.69
N ARG A 154 -4.77 4.67 -3.77
CA ARG A 154 -4.69 3.68 -2.68
C ARG A 154 -4.55 2.25 -3.20
N THR A 155 -5.40 1.88 -4.16
CA THR A 155 -5.37 0.52 -4.74
C THR A 155 -4.04 0.23 -5.42
N ILE A 156 -3.45 1.19 -6.14
CA ILE A 156 -2.14 1.04 -6.76
C ILE A 156 -1.04 0.92 -5.69
N SER A 157 -1.09 1.73 -4.63
CA SER A 157 -0.15 1.63 -3.51
C SER A 157 -0.17 0.24 -2.87
N ASP A 158 -1.37 -0.31 -2.61
CA ASP A 158 -1.52 -1.67 -2.05
C ASP A 158 -0.93 -2.74 -2.97
N VAL A 159 -1.10 -2.58 -4.30
CA VAL A 159 -0.49 -3.48 -5.30
C VAL A 159 1.02 -3.39 -5.29
N ILE A 160 1.58 -2.18 -5.24
CA ILE A 160 3.04 -1.94 -5.21
C ILE A 160 3.64 -2.54 -3.94
N GLU A 161 3.01 -2.32 -2.79
CA GLU A 161 3.46 -2.85 -1.50
C GLU A 161 3.41 -4.38 -1.48
N THR A 162 2.32 -4.97 -1.93
CA THR A 162 2.18 -6.44 -2.00
C THR A 162 3.19 -7.05 -2.97
N ALA A 163 3.40 -6.43 -4.14
CA ALA A 163 4.42 -6.87 -5.09
C ALA A 163 5.83 -6.79 -4.48
N GLN A 164 6.13 -5.71 -3.74
CA GLN A 164 7.40 -5.52 -3.05
C GLN A 164 7.63 -6.62 -2.01
N LEU A 165 6.62 -6.96 -1.21
CA LEU A 165 6.71 -8.03 -0.21
C LEU A 165 7.11 -9.37 -0.84
N PHE A 166 6.50 -9.73 -1.98
CA PHE A 166 6.85 -10.98 -2.68
C PHE A 166 8.25 -10.91 -3.32
N ILE A 167 8.64 -9.75 -3.87
CA ILE A 167 9.99 -9.53 -4.41
C ILE A 167 11.04 -9.71 -3.33
N ASP A 168 10.83 -9.16 -2.14
CA ASP A 168 11.77 -9.23 -1.02
C ASP A 168 11.87 -10.66 -0.48
N GLY A 169 10.73 -11.35 -0.36
CA GLY A 169 10.70 -12.76 0.04
C GLY A 169 11.48 -13.67 -0.91
N ILE A 170 11.33 -13.48 -2.23
CA ILE A 170 12.10 -14.22 -3.23
C ILE A 170 13.58 -13.83 -3.19
N SER A 171 13.89 -12.54 -3.08
CA SER A 171 15.28 -12.06 -3.02
C SER A 171 16.01 -12.69 -1.84
N GLY A 172 15.37 -12.78 -0.68
CA GLY A 172 15.94 -13.47 0.49
C GLY A 172 16.29 -14.94 0.22
N ILE A 173 15.45 -15.66 -0.53
CA ILE A 173 15.72 -17.06 -0.91
C ILE A 173 16.88 -17.15 -1.91
N THR A 174 16.88 -16.30 -2.95
CA THR A 174 17.93 -16.32 -3.98
C THR A 174 19.28 -15.96 -3.38
N ASP A 175 19.33 -14.91 -2.55
CA ASP A 175 20.57 -14.43 -1.93
C ASP A 175 21.13 -15.43 -0.91
N ALA A 176 20.25 -16.10 -0.15
CA ALA A 176 20.65 -17.16 0.77
C ALA A 176 21.25 -18.36 0.03
N TRP A 177 20.64 -18.80 -1.07
CA TRP A 177 21.21 -19.86 -1.91
C TRP A 177 22.56 -19.46 -2.52
N ASP A 178 22.63 -18.24 -3.04
CA ASP A 178 23.83 -17.68 -3.65
C ASP A 178 25.00 -17.62 -2.66
N THR A 179 24.71 -17.24 -1.41
CA THR A 179 25.70 -17.24 -0.32
C THR A 179 26.11 -18.67 0.02
N PHE A 180 25.16 -19.54 0.35
CA PHE A 180 25.40 -20.95 0.70
C PHE A 180 26.21 -21.70 -0.38
N SER A 181 25.87 -21.50 -1.65
CA SER A 181 26.52 -22.15 -2.78
C SER A 181 27.99 -21.74 -2.95
N ARG A 182 28.35 -20.51 -2.53
CA ARG A 182 29.71 -19.98 -2.61
C ARG A 182 30.55 -20.31 -1.37
N THR A 183 29.93 -20.41 -0.19
CA THR A 183 30.65 -20.51 1.09
C THR A 183 30.68 -21.93 1.65
N GLU A 184 29.54 -22.61 1.70
CA GLU A 184 29.35 -23.81 2.54
C GLU A 184 29.09 -25.08 1.73
N LEU A 185 28.63 -24.97 0.48
CA LEU A 185 28.23 -26.11 -0.34
C LEU A 185 29.33 -27.18 -0.49
N VAL A 186 30.60 -26.78 -0.49
CA VAL A 186 31.74 -27.70 -0.55
C VAL A 186 31.77 -28.68 0.62
N ILE A 187 31.32 -28.26 1.81
CA ILE A 187 31.25 -29.10 3.02
C ILE A 187 30.28 -30.27 2.81
N PHE A 188 29.22 -30.04 2.02
CA PHE A 188 28.18 -31.01 1.74
C PHE A 188 28.49 -31.93 0.56
N THR A 189 29.55 -31.66 -0.22
CA THR A 189 29.88 -32.43 -1.44
C THR A 189 31.20 -33.17 -1.36
N THR A 190 32.14 -32.73 -0.52
CA THR A 190 33.52 -33.26 -0.46
C THR A 190 33.62 -34.69 0.06
N TYR A 191 32.75 -35.07 0.99
CA TYR A 191 32.85 -36.34 1.72
C TYR A 191 31.79 -37.37 1.29
N LEU A 192 31.04 -37.07 0.22
CA LEU A 192 29.98 -37.95 -0.26
C LEU A 192 30.53 -39.03 -1.21
N PRO A 193 29.96 -40.26 -1.21
CA PRO A 193 30.38 -41.32 -2.11
C PRO A 193 30.26 -40.93 -3.59
N GLU A 194 31.15 -41.44 -4.46
CA GLU A 194 31.13 -41.19 -5.91
C GLU A 194 29.80 -41.58 -6.59
N ARG A 195 29.02 -42.48 -6.00
CA ARG A 195 27.71 -42.92 -6.51
C ARG A 195 26.52 -42.13 -5.93
N SER A 196 26.76 -41.05 -5.21
CA SER A 196 25.70 -40.30 -4.55
C SER A 196 24.88 -39.45 -5.53
N THR A 197 23.61 -39.22 -5.17
CA THR A 197 22.62 -38.53 -6.00
C THR A 197 22.64 -37.01 -5.83
N TRP A 198 23.54 -36.49 -4.98
CA TRP A 198 23.67 -35.08 -4.67
C TRP A 198 23.86 -34.15 -5.89
N PRO A 199 24.57 -34.52 -6.98
CA PRO A 199 24.71 -33.62 -8.12
C PRO A 199 23.35 -33.33 -8.78
N THR A 200 22.47 -34.32 -8.80
CA THR A 200 21.09 -34.17 -9.28
C THR A 200 20.30 -33.23 -8.37
N TYR A 201 20.47 -33.32 -7.06
CA TYR A 201 19.77 -32.45 -6.11
C TYR A 201 20.19 -30.99 -6.28
N ILE A 202 21.49 -30.72 -6.39
CA ILE A 202 22.01 -29.36 -6.63
C ILE A 202 21.48 -28.81 -7.95
N ASN A 203 21.52 -29.60 -9.03
CA ASN A 203 21.00 -29.15 -10.32
C ASN A 203 19.53 -28.77 -10.27
N ILE A 204 18.71 -29.50 -9.50
CA ILE A 204 17.30 -29.17 -9.31
C ILE A 204 17.15 -27.89 -8.48
N ILE A 205 17.93 -27.73 -7.40
CA ILE A 205 17.90 -26.52 -6.58
C ILE A 205 18.26 -25.28 -7.43
N ILE A 206 19.32 -25.36 -8.24
CA ILE A 206 19.73 -24.27 -9.14
C ILE A 206 18.58 -23.88 -10.08
N ARG A 207 17.91 -24.88 -10.68
CA ARG A 207 16.75 -24.62 -11.56
C ARG A 207 15.60 -23.97 -10.81
N ASN A 208 15.30 -24.44 -9.60
CA ASN A 208 14.23 -23.88 -8.77
C ASN A 208 14.53 -22.42 -8.38
N VAL A 209 15.77 -22.13 -7.97
CA VAL A 209 16.19 -20.78 -7.59
C VAL A 209 16.19 -19.85 -8.81
N ALA A 210 16.59 -20.33 -9.98
CA ALA A 210 16.49 -19.57 -11.23
C ALA A 210 15.03 -19.25 -11.60
N GLU A 211 14.11 -20.18 -11.37
CA GLU A 211 12.68 -19.96 -11.60
C GLU A 211 12.09 -18.94 -10.63
N LEU A 212 12.48 -18.99 -9.35
CA LEU A 212 12.12 -17.95 -8.37
C LEU A 212 12.63 -16.57 -8.84
N ASP A 213 13.88 -16.46 -9.30
CA ASP A 213 14.41 -15.20 -9.83
C ASP A 213 13.65 -14.70 -11.07
N ARG A 214 13.20 -15.62 -11.94
CA ARG A 214 12.34 -15.28 -13.09
C ARG A 214 11.01 -14.66 -12.62
N LEU A 215 10.37 -15.25 -11.61
CA LEU A 215 9.13 -14.72 -11.02
C LEU A 215 9.36 -13.35 -10.36
N ARG A 216 10.49 -13.17 -9.67
CA ARG A 216 10.90 -11.89 -9.09
C ARG A 216 11.03 -10.80 -10.16
N LYS A 217 11.73 -11.10 -11.25
CA LYS A 217 11.88 -10.18 -12.39
C LYS A 217 10.54 -9.80 -13.01
N LEU A 218 9.62 -10.75 -13.14
CA LEU A 218 8.25 -10.47 -13.59
C LEU A 218 7.56 -9.47 -12.67
N LEU A 219 7.58 -9.70 -11.35
CA LEU A 219 6.97 -8.77 -10.39
C LEU A 219 7.62 -7.38 -10.40
N LEU A 220 8.94 -7.28 -10.55
CA LEU A 220 9.65 -6.00 -10.65
C LEU A 220 9.10 -5.16 -11.81
N ILE A 221 8.97 -5.76 -13.00
CA ILE A 221 8.40 -5.10 -14.18
C ILE A 221 6.98 -4.62 -13.91
N ARG A 222 6.13 -5.47 -13.30
CA ARG A 222 4.74 -5.10 -12.99
C ARG A 222 4.66 -3.97 -11.97
N ARG A 223 5.43 -4.06 -10.89
CA ARG A 223 5.50 -3.03 -9.85
C ARG A 223 5.91 -1.68 -10.46
N ASP A 224 6.91 -1.67 -11.34
CA ASP A 224 7.41 -0.44 -11.95
C ASP A 224 6.38 0.19 -12.89
N HIS A 225 5.60 -0.62 -13.62
CA HIS A 225 4.47 -0.13 -14.41
C HIS A 225 3.39 0.52 -13.53
N PHE A 226 3.06 -0.07 -12.38
CA PHE A 226 2.11 0.51 -11.43
C PHE A 226 2.66 1.77 -10.76
N LYS A 227 3.96 1.82 -10.41
CA LYS A 227 4.62 3.03 -9.90
C LYS A 227 4.53 4.18 -10.89
N PHE A 228 4.86 3.92 -12.15
CA PHE A 228 4.72 4.93 -13.21
C PHE A 228 3.29 5.49 -13.30
N LYS A 229 2.28 4.61 -13.20
CA LYS A 229 0.89 5.04 -13.23
C LYS A 229 0.51 5.88 -11.99
N LEU A 230 1.00 5.51 -10.81
CA LEU A 230 0.81 6.26 -9.57
C LEU A 230 1.40 7.67 -9.67
N ASP A 231 2.63 7.79 -10.16
CA ASP A 231 3.32 9.07 -10.33
C ASP A 231 2.58 9.98 -11.33
N SER A 232 2.04 9.38 -12.41
CA SER A 232 1.19 10.10 -13.36
C SER A 232 -0.09 10.65 -12.71
N LEU A 233 -0.76 9.87 -11.86
CA LEU A 233 -1.96 10.33 -11.14
C LEU A 233 -1.63 11.46 -10.15
N HIS A 234 -0.50 11.36 -9.43
CA HIS A 234 -0.05 12.43 -8.54
C HIS A 234 0.24 13.73 -9.29
N THR A 235 0.88 13.63 -10.47
CA THR A 235 1.18 14.79 -11.31
C THR A 235 -0.09 15.45 -11.84
N VAL A 236 -1.08 14.68 -12.30
CA VAL A 236 -2.37 15.24 -12.76
C VAL A 236 -3.14 15.88 -11.60
N SER A 237 -3.17 15.22 -10.44
CA SER A 237 -3.85 15.74 -9.26
C SER A 237 -3.25 17.07 -8.76
N SER A 238 -1.92 17.22 -8.76
CA SER A 238 -1.28 18.47 -8.37
C SER A 238 -1.55 19.61 -9.36
N LEU A 239 -1.57 19.32 -10.67
CA LEU A 239 -1.92 20.29 -11.70
C LEU A 239 -3.39 20.76 -11.57
N SER A 240 -4.32 19.82 -11.37
CA SER A 240 -5.73 20.09 -11.15
C SER A 240 -5.96 20.94 -9.89
N GLN A 241 -5.26 20.61 -8.79
CA GLN A 241 -5.30 21.38 -7.55
C GLN A 241 -4.73 22.79 -7.72
N THR A 242 -3.68 22.95 -8.53
CA THR A 242 -3.10 24.28 -8.83
C THR A 242 -4.06 25.13 -9.65
N TYR A 243 -4.68 24.55 -10.69
CA TYR A 243 -5.64 25.26 -11.52
C TYR A 243 -6.87 25.71 -10.73
N THR A 244 -7.43 24.83 -9.89
CA THR A 244 -8.56 25.16 -9.01
C THR A 244 -8.18 26.20 -7.95
N GLY A 245 -6.97 26.12 -7.38
CA GLY A 245 -6.43 27.14 -6.48
C GLY A 245 -6.32 28.52 -7.14
N ASN A 246 -5.87 28.57 -8.40
CA ASN A 246 -5.78 29.82 -9.16
C ASN A 246 -7.16 30.43 -9.43
N LEU A 247 -8.15 29.61 -9.80
CA LEU A 247 -9.53 30.08 -9.97
C LEU A 247 -10.15 30.59 -8.65
N GLN A 248 -9.86 29.92 -7.53
CA GLN A 248 -10.29 30.37 -6.22
C GLN A 248 -9.62 31.69 -5.81
N ALA A 249 -8.33 31.85 -6.11
CA ALA A 249 -7.63 33.10 -5.88
C ALA A 249 -8.22 34.25 -6.74
N GLU A 250 -8.48 34.00 -8.02
CA GLU A 250 -9.09 35.00 -8.91
C GLU A 250 -10.50 35.40 -8.45
N THR A 251 -11.32 34.43 -8.07
CA THR A 251 -12.67 34.71 -7.53
C THR A 251 -12.62 35.44 -6.19
N ALA A 252 -11.67 35.12 -5.31
CA ALA A 252 -11.47 35.84 -4.05
C ALA A 252 -11.00 37.29 -4.28
N VAL A 253 -10.11 37.52 -5.25
CA VAL A 253 -9.68 38.88 -5.65
C VAL A 253 -10.88 39.68 -6.18
N ASN A 254 -11.71 39.08 -7.03
CA ASN A 254 -12.91 39.74 -7.56
C ASN A 254 -13.92 40.06 -6.45
N GLN A 255 -14.17 39.12 -5.52
CA GLN A 255 -15.02 39.37 -4.35
C GLN A 255 -14.47 40.47 -3.44
N GLY A 256 -13.14 40.52 -3.25
CA GLY A 256 -12.48 41.59 -2.51
C GLY A 256 -12.69 42.97 -3.15
N ASN A 257 -12.66 43.05 -4.49
CA ASN A 257 -12.95 44.28 -5.21
C ASN A 257 -14.42 44.71 -5.06
N ASP A 258 -15.36 43.78 -5.18
CA ASP A 258 -16.79 44.06 -4.99
C ASP A 258 -17.08 44.54 -3.57
N LEU A 259 -16.46 43.92 -2.56
CA LEU A 259 -16.57 44.35 -1.16
C LEU A 259 -16.01 45.76 -0.96
N LYS A 260 -14.88 46.09 -1.61
CA LYS A 260 -14.29 47.42 -1.56
C LYS A 260 -15.22 48.47 -2.17
N ILE A 261 -15.86 48.17 -3.31
CA ILE A 261 -16.82 49.08 -3.96
C ILE A 261 -18.06 49.26 -3.09
N LEU A 262 -18.63 48.17 -2.56
CA LEU A 262 -19.79 48.23 -1.68
C LEU A 262 -19.49 49.04 -0.41
N THR A 263 -18.33 48.82 0.20
CA THR A 263 -17.88 49.58 1.38
C THR A 263 -17.74 51.06 1.05
N LYS A 264 -17.15 51.43 -0.09
CA LYS A 264 -17.08 52.82 -0.55
C LYS A 264 -18.47 53.44 -0.72
N MET A 265 -19.39 52.78 -1.43
CA MET A 265 -20.74 53.31 -1.62
C MET A 265 -21.48 53.48 -0.29
N THR A 266 -21.34 52.54 0.63
CA THR A 266 -22.01 52.57 1.92
C THR A 266 -21.45 53.69 2.80
N VAL A 267 -20.12 53.80 2.90
CA VAL A 267 -19.43 54.78 3.75
C VAL A 267 -19.53 56.21 3.22
N TYR A 268 -19.35 56.43 1.91
CA TYR A 268 -19.32 57.79 1.36
C TYR A 268 -20.67 58.32 0.92
N VAL A 269 -21.60 57.44 0.52
CA VAL A 269 -22.87 57.89 -0.06
C VAL A 269 -24.01 57.61 0.90
N ALA A 270 -24.19 56.36 1.31
CA ALA A 270 -25.37 55.98 2.10
C ALA A 270 -25.35 56.54 3.52
N PHE A 271 -24.25 56.39 4.27
CA PHE A 271 -24.18 56.84 5.66
C PHE A 271 -24.35 58.35 5.83
N PRO A 272 -23.61 59.21 5.09
CA PRO A 272 -23.78 60.67 5.20
C PRO A 272 -25.19 61.10 4.84
N LEU A 273 -25.76 60.53 3.77
CA LEU A 273 -27.09 60.91 3.28
C LEU A 273 -28.20 60.43 4.22
N LEU A 274 -28.09 59.22 4.79
CA LEU A 274 -29.00 58.72 5.83
C LEU A 274 -28.87 59.53 7.12
N PHE A 275 -27.66 59.92 7.50
CA PHE A 275 -27.41 60.74 8.68
C PHE A 275 -28.02 62.14 8.52
N THR A 276 -27.78 62.82 7.39
CA THR A 276 -28.36 64.15 7.14
C THR A 276 -29.88 64.07 7.01
N THR A 277 -30.43 63.10 6.29
CA THR A 277 -31.90 62.92 6.23
C THR A 277 -32.53 62.65 7.59
N ALA A 278 -31.90 61.85 8.45
CA ALA A 278 -32.37 61.64 9.82
C ALA A 278 -32.31 62.93 10.66
N LEU A 279 -31.22 63.70 10.55
CA LEU A 279 -31.02 64.95 11.30
C LEU A 279 -32.05 66.03 10.92
N PHE A 280 -32.36 66.16 9.64
CA PHE A 280 -33.38 67.10 9.14
C PHE A 280 -34.82 66.58 9.25
N SER A 281 -35.02 65.31 9.59
CA SER A 281 -36.33 64.74 9.95
C SER A 281 -36.73 65.02 11.40
N MET A 282 -35.78 65.45 12.25
CA MET A 282 -36.06 65.80 13.65
C MET A 282 -36.74 67.17 13.76
N ASP A 283 -37.83 67.24 14.54
CA ASP A 283 -38.70 68.42 14.68
C ASP A 283 -38.01 69.73 15.13
N PHE A 284 -36.79 69.63 15.66
CA PHE A 284 -36.01 70.74 16.19
C PHE A 284 -35.23 71.54 15.13
N VAL A 285 -34.93 70.94 13.97
CA VAL A 285 -34.09 71.57 12.93
C VAL A 285 -34.96 72.14 11.81
N ARG A 286 -35.31 73.44 11.90
CA ARG A 286 -36.09 74.15 10.87
C ARG A 286 -35.33 75.36 10.33
N PRO A 287 -34.41 75.17 9.36
CA PRO A 287 -33.66 76.28 8.78
C PRO A 287 -34.55 77.17 7.90
N LYS A 288 -34.17 78.43 7.76
CA LYS A 288 -34.83 79.41 6.87
C LYS A 288 -34.79 79.01 5.39
N TYR A 289 -33.81 78.19 4.99
CA TYR A 289 -33.65 77.60 3.66
C TYR A 289 -33.33 76.09 3.77
N PRO A 290 -34.33 75.21 3.92
CA PRO A 290 -34.12 73.81 4.29
C PRO A 290 -33.22 73.05 3.32
N TRP A 291 -33.45 73.23 2.02
CA TRP A 291 -32.71 72.53 0.97
C TRP A 291 -31.25 73.02 0.84
N ALA A 292 -31.00 74.33 0.97
CA ALA A 292 -29.65 74.87 0.87
C ALA A 292 -28.75 74.39 2.01
N VAL A 293 -29.28 74.32 3.24
CA VAL A 293 -28.55 73.82 4.41
C VAL A 293 -28.38 72.30 4.35
N PHE A 294 -29.39 71.57 3.86
CA PHE A 294 -29.31 70.12 3.66
C PHE A 294 -28.17 69.71 2.71
N PHE A 295 -28.08 70.35 1.54
CA PHE A 295 -27.02 70.07 0.58
C PHE A 295 -25.65 70.55 1.08
N GLY A 296 -25.60 71.68 1.80
CA GLY A 296 -24.36 72.17 2.43
C GLY A 296 -23.79 71.18 3.45
N VAL A 297 -24.60 70.74 4.42
CA VAL A 297 -24.17 69.78 5.46
C VAL A 297 -23.80 68.42 4.85
N SER A 298 -24.55 67.96 3.84
CA SER A 298 -24.22 66.70 3.16
C SER A 298 -22.90 66.80 2.39
N ALA A 299 -22.61 67.94 1.75
CA ALA A 299 -21.35 68.16 1.05
C ALA A 299 -20.16 68.27 2.00
N ASP A 300 -20.31 68.96 3.14
CA ASP A 300 -19.26 69.07 4.17
C ASP A 300 -18.91 67.71 4.77
N ILE A 301 -19.91 66.91 5.16
CA ILE A 301 -19.67 65.57 5.75
C ILE A 301 -18.99 64.64 4.74
N VAL A 302 -19.42 64.66 3.47
CA VAL A 302 -18.79 63.86 2.41
C VAL A 302 -17.37 64.33 2.13
N GLY A 303 -17.12 65.65 2.16
CA GLY A 303 -15.79 66.24 2.00
C GLY A 303 -14.83 65.83 3.12
N GLU A 304 -15.24 65.94 4.38
CA GLU A 304 -14.42 65.54 5.53
C GLU A 304 -14.09 64.03 5.53
N LEU A 305 -15.08 63.18 5.19
CA LEU A 305 -14.86 61.73 5.07
C LEU A 305 -13.88 61.39 3.95
N TYR A 306 -13.95 62.11 2.82
CA TYR A 306 -13.04 61.91 1.70
C TYR A 306 -11.60 62.29 2.06
N ASP A 307 -11.41 63.43 2.73
CA ASP A 307 -10.09 63.90 3.16
C ASP A 307 -9.46 63.01 4.22
N CYS A 308 -10.26 62.50 5.17
CA CYS A 308 -9.80 61.58 6.21
C CYS A 308 -9.27 60.26 5.62
N PHE A 309 -9.96 59.71 4.61
CA PHE A 309 -9.54 58.47 3.98
C PHE A 309 -8.43 58.67 2.94
N ALA A 310 -8.35 59.83 2.29
CA ALA A 310 -7.23 60.17 1.41
C ALA A 310 -5.90 60.24 2.18
N ALA A 311 -5.94 60.61 3.46
CA ALA A 311 -4.79 60.52 4.36
C ALA A 311 -4.42 59.06 4.70
N GLU A 312 -5.41 58.22 5.01
CA GLU A 312 -5.23 56.80 5.38
C GLU A 312 -4.72 55.94 4.20
N LEU A 313 -5.17 56.22 2.97
CA LEU A 313 -4.67 55.56 1.75
C LEU A 313 -3.20 55.89 1.48
N LYS A 314 -2.75 57.09 1.86
CA LYS A 314 -1.37 57.54 1.67
C LYS A 314 -0.41 56.81 2.62
N GLU A 315 -0.84 56.52 3.84
CA GLU A 315 -0.08 55.67 4.79
C GLU A 315 -0.01 54.21 4.32
N SER A 316 -1.09 53.64 3.77
CA SER A 316 -1.11 52.22 3.36
C SER A 316 -0.25 51.88 2.13
N VAL A 317 0.10 52.87 1.30
CA VAL A 317 0.93 52.69 0.10
C VAL A 317 2.43 52.81 0.43
N ASP A 318 2.78 53.45 1.53
CA ASP A 318 4.17 53.61 1.98
C ASP A 318 4.66 52.42 2.84
N GLU A 319 3.81 51.42 3.14
CA GLU A 319 4.13 50.21 3.92
C GLU A 319 4.30 48.90 3.10
N VAL A 320 4.30 48.95 1.75
CA VAL A 320 4.58 47.78 0.87
C VAL A 320 5.94 47.91 0.19
#